data_AF-A0A379V0F4-F1
#
_entry.id   AF-A0A379V0F4-F1
#
_cell.length_a   1.000
_cell.length_b   1.000
_cell.length_c   1.000
_cell.angle_alpha   90.00
_cell.angle_beta   90.00
_cell.angle_gamma   90.00
#
_symmetry.space_group_name_H-M   'P 1'
#
loop_
_entity.id
_entity.type
_entity.pdbx_description
1 polymer ?
#
loop_
_entity_poly.entity_id
_entity_poly.type
_entity_poly.pdbx_seq_one_letter_code
_entity_poly.pdbx_strand_id
1 'polypeptide(L)'
;MPLEQAINARWGDRVNVSFSTLTCLEVMAGGVSKGHALEAVAQAMGYSLKECIAFGDGMNDAEMLTMAGKGCIMGNAHQRLKDLYPET
;
A
#
# COMPACT_ATOMS: atom_id res chain seq x y z
N MET A 1 5.37 -16.12 -5.37
CA MET A 1 6.34 -16.00 -4.27
C MET A 1 5.89 -16.90 -3.13
N PRO A 2 6.59 -18.01 -2.84
CA PRO A 2 6.05 -19.05 -1.94
C PRO A 2 5.81 -18.59 -0.50
N LEU A 3 6.68 -17.74 0.05
CA LEU A 3 6.57 -17.29 1.45
C LEU A 3 5.39 -16.33 1.66
N GLU A 4 5.26 -15.28 0.84
CA GLU A 4 4.11 -14.35 0.88
C GLU A 4 2.78 -15.11 0.79
N GLN A 5 2.68 -16.05 -0.14
CA GLN A 5 1.47 -16.88 -0.32
C GLN A 5 1.19 -17.75 0.92
N ALA A 6 2.21 -18.36 1.52
CA ALA A 6 2.05 -19.18 2.71
C ALA A 6 1.59 -18.36 3.93
N ILE A 7 2.12 -17.15 4.11
CA ILE A 7 1.73 -16.23 5.19
C ILE A 7 0.27 -15.80 4.98
N ASN A 8 -0.08 -15.33 3.78
CA ASN A 8 -1.44 -14.91 3.46
C ASN A 8 -2.46 -16.05 3.62
N ALA A 9 -2.13 -17.26 3.15
CA ALA A 9 -3.01 -18.43 3.31
C ALA A 9 -3.20 -18.84 4.78
N ARG A 10 -2.20 -18.60 5.63
CA ARG A 10 -2.25 -18.98 7.05
C ARG A 10 -3.04 -18.00 7.91
N TRP A 11 -2.94 -16.70 7.63
CA TRP A 11 -3.47 -15.67 8.53
C TRP A 11 -4.55 -14.77 7.93
N GLY A 12 -4.70 -14.74 6.59
CA GLY A 12 -5.73 -13.95 5.90
C GLY A 12 -5.76 -12.51 6.38
N ASP A 13 -6.97 -12.00 6.64
CA ASP A 13 -7.23 -10.61 7.05
C ASP A 13 -6.57 -10.18 8.36
N ARG A 14 -5.96 -11.10 9.12
CA ARG A 14 -5.25 -10.78 10.35
C ARG A 14 -3.88 -10.17 10.12
N VAL A 15 -3.36 -10.22 8.90
CA VAL A 15 -2.06 -9.67 8.53
C VAL A 15 -2.16 -8.86 7.25
N ASN A 16 -1.30 -7.86 7.12
CA ASN A 16 -0.99 -7.23 5.85
C ASN A 16 0.45 -7.58 5.48
N VAL A 17 0.65 -8.18 4.30
CA VAL A 17 1.95 -8.67 3.84
C VAL A 17 2.35 -7.91 2.60
N SER A 18 3.47 -7.20 2.65
CA SER A 18 3.92 -6.36 1.53
C SER A 18 5.43 -6.40 1.35
N PHE A 19 5.89 -6.04 0.15
CA PHE A 19 7.32 -5.86 -0.14
C PHE A 19 7.64 -4.37 -0.20
N SER A 20 8.68 -3.95 0.52
CA SER A 20 9.27 -2.61 0.36
C SER A 20 10.37 -2.61 -0.70
N THR A 21 11.21 -3.64 -0.70
CA THR A 21 12.21 -3.92 -1.75
C THR A 21 12.08 -5.38 -2.20
N LEU A 22 12.77 -5.77 -3.28
CA LEU A 22 12.76 -7.16 -3.77
C LEU A 22 13.13 -8.22 -2.73
N THR A 23 13.92 -7.85 -1.72
CA THR A 23 14.49 -8.76 -0.73
C THR A 23 13.96 -8.52 0.69
N CYS A 24 13.00 -7.61 0.86
CA CYS A 24 12.42 -7.28 2.16
C CYS A 24 10.91 -7.52 2.16
N LEU A 25 10.50 -8.61 2.81
CA LEU A 25 9.09 -8.94 3.05
C LEU A 25 8.69 -8.47 4.44
N GLU A 26 7.70 -7.59 4.50
CA GLU A 26 7.18 -6.99 5.71
C GLU A 26 5.81 -7.58 6.05
N VAL A 27 5.57 -7.80 7.35
CA VAL A 27 4.29 -8.31 7.86
C VAL A 27 3.81 -7.40 8.97
N MET A 28 2.66 -6.77 8.74
CA MET A 28 1.97 -5.92 9.71
C MET A 28 0.67 -6.60 10.17
N ALA A 29 0.05 -6.05 11.21
CA ALA A 29 -1.29 -6.47 11.60
C ALA A 29 -2.32 -6.17 10.49
N GLY A 30 -3.40 -6.95 10.45
CA GLY A 30 -4.54 -6.71 9.57
C GLY A 30 -5.10 -5.29 9.75
N GLY A 31 -5.42 -4.63 8.63
CA GLY A 31 -5.86 -3.23 8.63
C GLY A 31 -4.75 -2.21 8.86
N VAL A 32 -3.48 -2.62 8.98
CA VAL A 32 -2.34 -1.68 9.05
C VAL A 32 -1.68 -1.57 7.68
N SER A 33 -1.73 -0.38 7.10
CA SER A 33 -0.99 -0.01 5.88
C SER A 33 -0.71 1.50 5.89
N LYS A 34 0.14 1.98 4.96
CA LYS A 34 0.34 3.42 4.77
C LYS A 34 -0.96 4.15 4.42
N GLY A 35 -1.88 3.49 3.71
CA GLY A 35 -3.19 4.05 3.37
C GLY A 35 -4.10 4.25 4.59
N HIS A 36 -4.19 3.26 5.48
CA HIS A 36 -4.95 3.40 6.73
C HIS A 36 -4.34 4.45 7.66
N ALA A 37 -3.01 4.54 7.69
CA ALA A 37 -2.33 5.60 8.44
C ALA A 37 -2.62 6.99 7.86
N LEU A 38 -2.61 7.13 6.52
CA LEU A 38 -2.97 8.38 5.84
C LEU A 38 -4.42 8.78 6.15
N GLU A 39 -5.35 7.82 6.14
CA GLU A 39 -6.75 8.07 6.50
C GLU A 39 -6.88 8.64 7.92
N ALA A 40 -6.24 8.00 8.90
CA ALA A 40 -6.27 8.45 10.28
C ALA A 40 -5.68 9.87 10.45
N VAL A 41 -4.59 10.18 9.75
CA VAL A 41 -3.98 11.51 9.75
C VAL A 41 -4.88 12.55 9.09
N ALA A 42 -5.44 12.26 7.92
CA ALA A 42 -6.35 13.16 7.22
C ALA A 42 -7.57 13.50 8.07
N GLN A 43 -8.20 12.48 8.68
CA GLN A 43 -9.34 12.66 9.57
C GLN A 43 -8.99 13.52 10.80
N ALA A 44 -7.82 13.29 11.41
CA ALA A 44 -7.35 14.10 12.55
C ALA A 44 -7.12 15.57 12.17
N MET A 45 -6.84 15.85 10.89
CA MET A 45 -6.68 17.20 10.35
C MET A 45 -7.98 17.81 9.81
N GLY A 46 -9.11 17.08 9.87
CA GLY A 46 -10.40 17.55 9.36
C GLY A 46 -10.58 17.42 7.84
N TYR A 47 -9.75 16.60 7.19
CA TYR A 47 -9.81 16.31 5.75
C TYR A 47 -10.25 14.87 5.49
N SER A 48 -10.67 14.62 4.26
CA SER A 48 -10.93 13.29 3.72
C SER A 48 -9.79 12.81 2.83
N LEU A 49 -9.69 11.49 2.61
CA LEU A 49 -8.72 10.93 1.66
C LEU A 49 -8.84 11.50 0.24
N LYS A 50 -10.03 11.95 -0.16
CA LYS A 50 -10.27 12.58 -1.48
C LYS A 50 -9.50 13.89 -1.68
N GLU A 51 -9.08 14.52 -0.58
CA GLU A 51 -8.30 15.75 -0.59
C GLU A 51 -6.78 15.46 -0.53
N CYS A 52 -6.39 14.19 -0.48
CA CYS A 52 -5.00 13.77 -0.44
C CYS A 52 -4.47 13.44 -1.84
N ILE A 53 -3.23 13.85 -2.10
CA ILE A 53 -2.39 13.32 -3.17
C ILE A 53 -1.26 12.50 -2.55
N ALA A 54 -1.05 11.29 -3.05
CA ALA A 54 -0.03 10.36 -2.55
C ALA A 54 0.95 9.98 -3.66
N PHE A 55 2.21 9.77 -3.28
CA PHE A 55 3.30 9.35 -4.16
C PHE A 55 3.97 8.11 -3.60
N GLY A 56 4.36 7.17 -4.46
CA GLY A 56 4.93 5.89 -4.01
C GLY A 56 5.55 5.07 -5.12
N ASP A 57 6.38 4.11 -4.73
CA ASP A 57 7.21 3.32 -5.63
C ASP A 57 7.31 1.83 -5.25
N GLY A 58 6.90 1.46 -4.03
CA GLY A 58 6.92 0.10 -3.51
C GLY A 58 5.53 -0.54 -3.34
N MET A 59 5.49 -1.85 -3.13
CA MET A 59 4.20 -2.55 -2.91
C MET A 59 3.52 -2.14 -1.60
N ASN A 60 4.28 -1.67 -0.61
CA ASN A 60 3.73 -1.12 0.64
C ASN A 60 3.06 0.26 0.47
N ASP A 61 3.13 0.87 -0.72
CA ASP A 61 2.41 2.11 -1.06
C ASP A 61 1.07 1.82 -1.77
N ALA A 62 0.79 0.59 -2.16
CA ALA A 62 -0.34 0.24 -3.02
C ALA A 62 -1.70 0.69 -2.45
N GLU A 63 -1.93 0.48 -1.15
CA GLU A 63 -3.16 0.92 -0.48
C GLU A 63 -3.21 2.45 -0.35
N MET A 64 -2.08 3.09 -0.05
CA MET A 64 -2.03 4.56 0.06
C MET A 64 -2.37 5.24 -1.27
N LEU A 65 -1.79 4.72 -2.36
CA LEU A 65 -1.98 5.25 -3.71
C LEU A 65 -3.41 5.06 -4.22
N THR A 66 -4.12 4.02 -3.77
CA THR A 66 -5.53 3.77 -4.14
C THR A 66 -6.53 4.48 -3.25
N MET A 67 -6.22 4.61 -1.98
CA MET A 67 -7.11 5.24 -1.02
C MET A 67 -7.12 6.76 -1.18
N ALA A 68 -5.98 7.37 -1.54
CA ALA A 68 -5.88 8.81 -1.78
C ALA A 68 -6.73 9.25 -2.99
N GLY A 69 -7.22 10.50 -2.96
CA GLY A 69 -7.97 11.10 -4.05
C GLY A 69 -7.18 11.15 -5.36
N LYS A 70 -5.85 11.28 -5.28
CA LYS A 70 -4.94 11.08 -6.40
C LYS A 70 -3.69 10.29 -5.97
N GLY A 71 -3.48 9.13 -6.56
CA GLY A 71 -2.21 8.40 -6.50
C GLY A 71 -1.29 8.74 -7.68
N CYS A 72 0.01 8.85 -7.41
CA CYS A 72 1.07 9.07 -8.38
C CYS A 72 2.16 8.01 -8.22
N ILE A 73 2.31 7.14 -9.21
CA ILE A 73 3.35 6.09 -9.20
C ILE A 73 4.63 6.64 -9.81
N MET A 74 5.75 6.43 -9.11
CA MET A 74 7.05 6.94 -9.58
C MET A 74 7.53 6.20 -10.85
N GLY A 75 8.25 6.90 -11.73
CA GLY A 75 8.81 6.29 -12.94
C GLY A 75 9.76 5.12 -12.67
N ASN A 76 10.43 5.11 -11.51
CA ASN A 76 11.31 4.05 -11.03
C ASN A 76 10.59 2.98 -10.18
N ALA A 77 9.27 3.05 -10.05
CA ALA A 77 8.51 2.14 -9.22
C ALA A 77 8.65 0.67 -9.63
N HIS A 78 8.45 -0.19 -8.64
CA HIS A 78 8.42 -1.63 -8.82
C HIS A 78 7.42 -2.04 -9.90
N GLN A 79 7.81 -2.93 -10.83
CA GLN A 79 6.93 -3.31 -11.93
C GLN A 79 5.59 -3.88 -11.44
N ARG A 80 5.61 -4.69 -10.37
CA ARG A 80 4.40 -5.22 -9.73
C ARG A 80 3.42 -4.12 -9.28
N LEU A 81 3.93 -2.96 -8.82
CA LEU A 81 3.10 -1.82 -8.44
C LEU A 81 2.51 -1.14 -9.68
N LYS A 82 3.30 -0.95 -10.74
CA LYS A 82 2.84 -0.38 -12.01
C LYS A 82 1.79 -1.26 -12.69
N ASP A 83 1.99 -2.57 -12.67
CA ASP A 83 1.05 -3.55 -13.27
C ASP A 83 -0.30 -3.56 -12.56
N LEU A 84 -0.32 -3.23 -11.26
CA LEU A 84 -1.54 -3.13 -10.47
C LEU A 84 -2.38 -1.88 -10.88
N TYR A 85 -1.75 -0.88 -11.49
CA TYR A 85 -2.36 0.40 -11.88
C TYR A 85 -1.86 0.88 -13.25
N PRO A 86 -2.34 0.29 -14.36
CA PRO A 86 -1.86 0.62 -15.70
C PRO A 86 -2.24 2.04 -16.18
N GLU A 87 -3.09 2.76 -15.45
CA GLU A 87 -3.55 4.11 -15.82
C GLU A 87 -3.45 5.10 -14.65
N THR A 88 -2.31 5.77 -14.51
CA THR A 88 -2.18 7.07 -13.82
C THR A 88 -1.16 7.96 -14.47
#